data_AF-A0A4Q2Y2T2-F1
#
_entry.id   AF-A0A4Q2Y2T2-F1
#
_cell.length_a   1.000
_cell.length_b   1.000
_cell.length_c   1.000
_cell.angle_alpha   90.00
_cell.angle_beta   90.00
_cell.angle_gamma   90.00
#
_symmetry.space_group_name_H-M   'P 1'
#
loop_
_entity.id
_entity.type
_entity.pdbx_description
1 polymer ?
#
loop_
_entity_poly.entity_id
_entity_poly.type
_entity_poly.pdbx_seq_one_letter_code
_entity_poly.pdbx_strand_id
1 'polypeptide(L)' 'MICAVFDTKPYDREFLGEAARDSGLELRFLEFRLGLETAFSADGAESVCV' A
#
# COMPACT_ATOMS: atom_id res chain seq x y z
N MET A 1 1.24 -10.72 5.21
CA MET A 1 -0.05 -10.27 4.65
C MET A 1 0.19 -9.02 3.83
N ILE A 2 -0.28 -8.95 2.58
CA ILE A 2 0.00 -7.81 1.69
C ILE A 2 -1.06 -6.72 1.85
N CYS A 3 -0.63 -5.48 2.11
CA CYS A 3 -1.46 -4.28 2.06
C CYS A 3 -1.01 -3.38 0.89
N ALA A 4 -1.90 -3.10 -0.05
CA ALA A 4 -1.64 -2.17 -1.15
C ALA A 4 -1.94 -0.73 -0.72
N VAL A 5 -0.94 0.15 -0.76
CA VAL A 5 -1.04 1.56 -0.36
C VAL A 5 -1.08 2.42 -1.62
N PHE A 6 -2.22 3.04 -1.92
CA PHE A 6 -2.41 3.93 -3.07
C PHE A 6 -2.02 5.37 -2.75
N ASP A 7 -1.84 6.19 -3.80
CA ASP A 7 -1.40 7.59 -3.75
C ASP A 7 -0.12 7.83 -2.92
N THR A 8 0.73 6.80 -2.79
CA THR A 8 1.92 6.80 -1.91
C THR A 8 2.78 8.03 -2.16
N LYS A 9 3.09 8.78 -1.10
CA LYS A 9 4.08 9.85 -1.07
C LYS A 9 5.38 9.36 -0.42
N PRO A 10 6.50 10.09 -0.59
CA PRO A 10 7.77 9.71 0.02
C PRO A 10 7.70 9.48 1.53
N TYR A 11 6.91 10.29 2.25
CA TYR A 11 6.76 10.16 3.70
C TYR A 11 6.02 8.88 4.11
N ASP A 12 5.06 8.39 3.32
CA ASP A 12 4.33 7.16 3.63
C ASP A 12 5.27 5.96 3.68
N ARG A 13 6.28 5.93 2.81
CA ARG A 13 7.28 4.85 2.79
C ARG A 13 8.09 4.79 4.08
N GLU A 14 8.41 5.95 4.65
CA GLU A 14 9.15 6.06 5.89
C GLU A 14 8.27 5.68 7.09
N PHE A 15 7.16 6.39 7.27
CA PHE A 15 6.29 6.20 8.44
C PHE A 15 5.58 4.84 8.44
N LEU A 16 4.95 4.45 7.32
CA LEU A 16 4.26 3.17 7.24
C LEU A 16 5.25 2.01 7.16
N GLY A 17 6.38 2.19 6.47
CA GLY A 17 7.43 1.19 6.42
C GLY A 17 8.02 0.88 7.80
N GLU A 18 8.26 1.91 8.61
CA GLU A 18 8.70 1.73 9.99
C GLU A 18 7.63 1.04 10.86
N ALA A 19 6.37 1.49 10.78
CA ALA A 19 5.27 0.88 11.53
C ALA A 19 5.01 -0.59 11.14
N ALA A 20 5.29 -0.97 9.88
CA ALA A 20 5.07 -2.32 9.40
C ALA A 20 6.16 -3.33 9.84
N ARG A 21 7.35 -2.88 10.29
CA ARG A 21 8.52 -3.75 10.55
C ARG A 21 8.22 -4.98 11.40
N ASP A 22 7.44 -4.83 12.47
CA ASP A 22 7.14 -5.92 13.41
C ASP A 22 5.69 -6.43 13.29
N SER A 23 4.97 -6.00 12.26
CA SER A 23 3.54 -6.30 12.08
C SER A 23 3.25 -7.56 11.26
N GLY A 24 4.25 -8.10 10.55
CA GLY A 24 4.06 -9.16 9.55
C GLY A 24 3.30 -8.71 8.29
N LEU A 25 3.07 -7.40 8.15
CA LEU A 25 2.53 -6.78 6.95
C LEU A 25 3.63 -6.51 5.94
N GLU A 26 3.35 -6.82 4.68
CA GLU A 26 4.14 -6.40 3.53
C GLU A 26 3.40 -5.24 2.85
N LEU A 27 4.03 -4.07 2.79
CA LEU A 27 3.43 -2.88 2.18
C LEU A 27 3.82 -2.80 0.70
N ARG A 28 2.82 -2.88 -0.19
CA ARG A 28 2.97 -2.62 -1.63
C ARG A 28 2.58 -1.17 -1.91
N PHE A 29 3.59 -0.32 -2.10
CA PHE A 29 3.39 1.10 -2.36
C PHE A 29 3.11 1.38 -3.85
N LEU A 30 1.99 2.05 -4.13
CA LEU A 30 1.52 2.45 -5.44
C LEU A 30 1.37 3.98 -5.47
N GLU A 31 2.06 4.63 -6.41
CA GLU A 31 2.16 6.11 -6.43
C GLU A 31 0.99 6.81 -7.12
N PHE A 32 0.08 6.03 -7.72
CA PHE A 32 -1.15 6.52 -8.35
C PHE A 32 -2.36 6.32 -7.43
N ARG A 33 -3.40 7.12 -7.64
CA ARG A 33 -4.65 7.05 -6.88
C ARG A 33 -5.44 5.78 -7.20
N LEU A 34 -6.16 5.30 -6.21
CA LEU A 34 -7.19 4.28 -6.43
C LEU A 34 -8.34 4.89 -7.24
N GLY A 35 -8.73 4.20 -8.31
CA GLY A 35 -9.85 4.53 -9.17
C GLY A 35 -10.30 3.30 -9.95
N LEU A 36 -11.38 3.43 -10.72
CA LEU A 36 -11.95 2.31 -11.47
C LEU A 36 -10.92 1.63 -12.40
N GLU A 37 -10.07 2.44 -13.03
CA GLU A 37 -9.04 1.95 -13.96
C GLU A 37 -7.81 1.40 -13.26
N THR A 38 -7.58 1.70 -11.98
CA THR A 38 -6.36 1.31 -11.25
C THR A 38 -6.61 0.29 -10.16
N ALA A 39 -7.87 -0.01 -9.82
CA ALA A 39 -8.23 -0.96 -8.76
C ALA A 39 -7.62 -2.36 -8.95
N PHE A 40 -7.40 -2.78 -10.20
CA PHE A 40 -6.79 -4.07 -10.51
C PHE A 40 -5.35 -4.20 -9.99
N SER A 41 -4.64 -3.10 -9.71
CA SER A 41 -3.26 -3.16 -9.18
C SER A 41 -3.19 -3.67 -7.74
N ALA A 42 -4.33 -3.71 -7.03
CA ALA A 42 -4.47 -4.31 -5.71
C ALA A 42 -4.63 -5.83 -5.76
N ASP A 43 -4.66 -6.46 -6.94
CA ASP A 43 -4.81 -7.91 -7.05
C ASP A 43 -3.73 -8.66 -6.25
N GLY A 44 -4.18 -9.68 -5.51
CA GLY A 44 -3.36 -10.45 -4.57
C GLY A 44 -3.03 -9.74 -3.25
N ALA A 45 -3.48 -8.51 -3.01
CA ALA A 45 -3.43 -7.88 -1.69
C ALA A 45 -4.64 -8.31 -0.84
N GLU A 46 -4.41 -8.49 0.46
CA GLU A 46 -5.49 -8.83 1.41
C GLU A 46 -6.22 -7.57 1.88
N SER A 47 -5.58 -6.41 1.79
CA SER A 47 -6.14 -5.13 2.19
C SER A 47 -5.61 -3.96 1.34
N VAL A 48 -6.34 -2.84 1.40
CA VAL A 48 -6.02 -1.62 0.64
C VAL A 48 -6.06 -0.42 1.58
N CYS A 49 -5.06 0.47 1.47
CA CYS A 49 -4.99 1.79 2.08
C CYS A 49 -5.12 2.85 0.98
N VAL A 50 -6.04 3.80 1.17
CA VAL A 50 -6.53 4.73 0.14
C VAL A 50 -6.54 6.18 0.61
#